data_AF-A0A6A5S9I8-F1
#
_entry.id   AF-A0A6A5S9I8-F1
#
_cell.length_a   1.000
_cell.length_b   1.000
_cell.length_c   1.000
_cell.angle_alpha   90.00
_cell.angle_beta   90.00
_cell.angle_gamma   90.00
#
_symmetry.space_group_name_H-M   'P 1'
#
loop_
_entity.id
_entity.type
_entity.pdbx_description
1 polymer ?
#
loop_
_entity_poly.entity_id
_entity_poly.type
_entity_poly.pdbx_seq_one_letter_code
_entity_poly.pdbx_strand_id
1 'polypeptide(L)'
;MASAYTLYLTNHLQRGQGLVPIRKGDFFPLFWNAWVKATRKNLVLKSFRATGIWPMDPEIILKRFTPKKPKPLVEASQNSQNWVQMEQQLRGVIKSPGDLDAANQLSQTLYKLQVRNELLSYKNNGLREALVDKKHHKKRGKQLGLVADEDYNGGANLWSPRKLEEAHARDHQKELDEEAILINKAEKKEEKRLKRAYDHQEKEKRKVE
;
A
#
# COMPACT_ATOMS: atom_id res chain seq x y z
N MET A 1 -18.26 -7.71 4.91
CA MET A 1 -17.69 -6.93 3.79
C MET A 1 -17.79 -5.44 4.03
N ALA A 2 -18.99 -4.84 3.98
CA ALA A 2 -19.18 -3.40 4.13
C ALA A 2 -18.49 -2.80 5.37
N SER A 3 -18.74 -3.34 6.57
CA SER A 3 -18.11 -2.86 7.82
C SER A 3 -16.57 -2.92 7.78
N ALA A 4 -15.98 -3.97 7.21
CA ALA A 4 -14.53 -4.07 7.08
C ALA A 4 -13.99 -3.03 6.09
N TYR A 5 -14.67 -2.83 4.96
CA TYR A 5 -14.30 -1.83 3.97
C TYR A 5 -14.38 -0.41 4.54
N THR A 6 -15.47 -0.07 5.24
CA THR A 6 -15.61 1.23 5.92
C THR A 6 -14.46 1.47 6.90
N LEU A 7 -14.06 0.46 7.68
CA LEU A 7 -12.92 0.57 8.59
C LEU A 7 -11.60 0.82 7.85
N TYR A 8 -11.34 0.12 6.75
CA TYR A 8 -10.12 0.35 5.95
C TYR A 8 -10.14 1.73 5.30
N LEU A 9 -11.30 2.18 4.82
CA LEU A 9 -11.50 3.49 4.25
C LEU A 9 -11.27 4.61 5.28
N THR A 10 -11.84 4.48 6.48
CA THR A 10 -11.64 5.46 7.56
C THR A 10 -10.18 5.52 8.00
N ASN A 11 -9.52 4.36 8.10
CA ASN A 11 -8.10 4.29 8.43
C ASN A 11 -7.23 4.95 7.36
N HIS A 12 -7.54 4.73 6.07
CA HIS A 12 -6.82 5.35 4.97
C HIS A 12 -6.98 6.88 4.99
N LEU A 13 -8.21 7.38 5.18
CA LEU A 13 -8.49 8.82 5.34
C LEU A 13 -7.77 9.42 6.55
N GLN A 14 -7.75 8.72 7.69
CA GLN A 14 -7.07 9.16 8.90
C GLN A 14 -5.54 9.24 8.72
N ARG A 15 -4.93 8.25 8.06
CA ARG A 15 -3.48 8.25 7.77
C ARG A 15 -3.08 9.42 6.89
N GLY A 16 -3.86 9.69 5.85
CA GLY A 16 -3.66 10.82 4.95
C GLY A 16 -4.09 12.16 5.53
N GLN A 17 -4.79 12.21 6.67
CA GLN A 17 -5.40 13.42 7.25
C GLN A 17 -6.26 14.21 6.25
N GLY A 18 -6.80 13.55 5.22
CA GLY A 18 -7.49 14.20 4.09
C GLY A 18 -6.59 14.96 3.11
N LEU A 19 -5.26 14.93 3.26
CA LEU A 19 -4.30 15.59 2.35
C LEU A 19 -4.12 14.86 1.02
N VAL A 20 -4.39 13.55 1.01
CA VAL A 20 -4.33 12.71 -0.19
C VAL A 20 -5.75 12.31 -0.56
N PRO A 21 -6.28 12.78 -1.70
CA PRO A 21 -7.61 12.40 -2.14
C PRO A 21 -7.62 10.94 -2.58
N ILE A 22 -8.71 10.24 -2.29
CA ILE A 22 -8.92 8.87 -2.76
C ILE A 22 -9.12 8.89 -4.27
N ARG A 23 -8.34 8.09 -4.98
CA ARG A 23 -8.44 7.88 -6.42
C ARG A 23 -9.00 6.49 -6.73
N LYS A 24 -9.44 6.29 -7.97
CA LYS A 24 -9.91 4.99 -8.46
C LYS A 24 -8.85 3.88 -8.28
N GLY A 25 -7.56 4.22 -8.36
CA GLY A 25 -6.46 3.28 -8.12
C GLY A 25 -6.39 2.73 -6.68
N ASP A 26 -6.93 3.47 -5.70
CA ASP A 26 -6.90 3.06 -4.28
C ASP A 26 -8.00 2.05 -3.96
N PHE A 27 -8.99 1.92 -4.84
CA PHE A 27 -10.11 1.01 -4.65
C PHE A 27 -9.64 -0.43 -4.46
N PHE A 28 -8.79 -0.96 -5.35
CA PHE A 28 -8.45 -2.37 -5.33
C PHE A 28 -7.65 -2.76 -4.07
N PRO A 29 -6.60 -2.04 -3.64
CA PRO A 29 -5.93 -2.34 -2.37
C PRO A 29 -6.86 -2.29 -1.15
N LEU A 30 -7.74 -1.28 -1.06
CA LEU A 30 -8.70 -1.16 0.03
C LEU A 30 -9.74 -2.28 0.01
N PHE A 31 -10.29 -2.57 -1.17
CA PHE A 31 -11.26 -3.62 -1.39
C PHE A 31 -10.65 -4.99 -1.08
N TRP A 32 -9.47 -5.29 -1.60
CA TRP A 32 -8.82 -6.58 -1.44
C TRP A 32 -8.54 -6.88 0.03
N ASN A 33 -8.00 -5.90 0.77
CA ASN A 33 -7.77 -6.03 2.21
C ASN A 33 -9.07 -6.27 2.98
N ALA A 34 -10.13 -5.53 2.64
CA ALA A 34 -11.45 -5.73 3.23
C ALA A 34 -12.06 -7.10 2.87
N TRP A 35 -11.88 -7.54 1.63
CA TRP A 35 -12.35 -8.81 1.10
C TRP A 35 -11.70 -9.96 1.85
N VAL A 36 -10.37 -10.05 1.85
CA VAL A 36 -9.61 -11.10 2.55
C VAL A 36 -9.96 -11.16 4.03
N LYS A 37 -10.19 -10.00 4.67
CA LYS A 37 -10.61 -9.96 6.08
C LYS A 37 -12.00 -10.56 6.30
N ALA A 38 -12.90 -10.43 5.34
CA ALA A 38 -14.29 -10.85 5.46
C ALA A 38 -14.60 -12.21 4.82
N THR A 39 -13.82 -12.70 3.85
CA THR A 39 -13.95 -14.04 3.23
C THR A 39 -13.20 -15.14 3.96
N ARG A 40 -12.91 -14.95 5.25
CA ARG A 40 -12.29 -16.01 6.06
C ARG A 40 -13.27 -17.19 6.19
N LYS A 41 -12.77 -18.42 6.09
CA LYS A 41 -13.57 -19.65 6.15
C LYS A 41 -14.57 -19.65 7.30
N ASN A 42 -14.15 -19.23 8.49
CA ASN A 42 -15.00 -19.14 9.66
C ASN A 42 -16.14 -18.11 9.53
N LEU A 43 -15.88 -16.94 8.93
CA LEU A 43 -16.90 -15.92 8.68
C LEU A 43 -17.89 -16.38 7.62
N VAL A 44 -17.40 -17.02 6.56
CA VAL A 44 -18.23 -17.60 5.49
C VAL A 44 -19.15 -18.68 6.06
N LEU A 45 -18.62 -19.63 6.83
CA LEU A 45 -19.43 -20.65 7.51
C LEU A 45 -20.43 -20.03 8.49
N LYS A 46 -20.04 -18.99 9.23
CA LYS A 46 -20.95 -18.24 10.10
C LYS A 46 -22.05 -17.54 9.31
N SER A 47 -21.78 -17.00 8.12
CA SER A 47 -22.82 -16.37 7.30
C SER A 47 -23.84 -17.38 6.78
N PHE A 48 -23.40 -18.57 6.34
CA PHE A 48 -24.30 -19.65 5.94
C PHE A 48 -25.13 -20.17 7.11
N ARG A 49 -24.50 -20.37 8.28
CA ARG A 49 -25.22 -20.76 9.48
C ARG A 49 -26.23 -19.69 9.89
N ALA A 50 -25.88 -18.41 9.79
CA ALA A 50 -26.76 -17.32 10.16
C ALA A 50 -28.02 -17.27 9.28
N THR A 51 -27.94 -17.62 8.00
CA THR A 51 -29.12 -17.67 7.12
C THR A 51 -29.98 -18.91 7.36
N GLY A 52 -29.50 -19.92 8.09
CA GLY A 52 -30.24 -21.17 8.32
C GLY A 52 -30.37 -22.04 7.06
N ILE A 53 -29.70 -21.66 5.96
CA ILE A 53 -29.67 -22.44 4.71
C ILE A 53 -28.76 -23.65 4.88
N TRP A 54 -27.58 -23.43 5.49
CA TRP A 54 -26.63 -24.50 5.78
C TRP A 54 -25.87 -24.24 7.09
N PRO A 55 -25.97 -25.11 8.11
CA PRO A 55 -26.89 -26.25 8.20
C PRO A 55 -28.36 -25.81 8.11
N MET A 56 -29.25 -26.69 7.63
CA MET A 56 -30.70 -26.40 7.58
C MET A 56 -31.24 -26.25 9.01
N ASP A 57 -31.49 -25.01 9.43
CA ASP A 57 -32.02 -24.67 10.75
C ASP A 57 -32.84 -23.37 10.65
N PRO A 58 -34.17 -23.46 10.48
CA PRO A 58 -35.04 -22.30 10.32
C PRO A 58 -35.22 -21.49 11.62
N GLU A 59 -34.95 -22.09 12.80
CA GLU A 59 -35.09 -21.39 14.08
C GLU A 59 -34.13 -20.21 14.21
N ILE A 60 -33.01 -20.24 13.47
CA ILE A 60 -32.01 -19.17 13.47
C ILE A 60 -32.62 -17.86 12.97
N ILE A 61 -33.54 -17.93 11.99
CA ILE A 61 -34.25 -16.75 11.48
C ILE A 61 -35.28 -16.28 12.51
N LEU A 62 -36.03 -17.20 13.12
CA LEU A 62 -37.03 -16.89 14.14
C LEU A 62 -36.41 -16.19 15.37
N LYS A 63 -35.22 -16.65 15.81
CA LYS A 63 -34.44 -16.06 16.92
C LYS A 63 -33.90 -14.65 16.65
N ARG A 64 -33.99 -14.13 15.43
CA ARG A 64 -33.64 -12.73 15.10
C ARG A 64 -34.74 -11.75 15.47
N PHE A 65 -35.99 -12.20 15.39
CA PHE A 65 -37.16 -11.36 15.70
C PHE A 65 -37.51 -11.35 17.19
N THR A 66 -36.91 -12.25 17.98
CA THR A 66 -36.98 -12.18 19.45
C THR A 66 -36.04 -11.11 20.00
N PRO A 67 -36.52 -10.17 20.83
CA PRO A 67 -35.71 -9.08 21.37
C PRO A 67 -34.59 -9.61 22.27
N LYS A 68 -33.34 -9.28 21.95
CA LYS A 68 -32.17 -9.60 22.78
C LYS A 68 -31.84 -8.45 23.72
N LYS A 69 -31.54 -8.77 24.98
CA LYS A 69 -30.96 -7.82 25.94
C LYS A 69 -29.58 -7.34 25.42
N PRO A 70 -29.22 -6.05 25.60
CA PRO A 70 -27.97 -5.50 25.11
C PRO A 70 -26.79 -6.22 25.76
N LYS A 71 -25.81 -6.61 24.94
CA LYS A 71 -24.54 -7.17 25.41
C LYS A 71 -23.61 -6.04 25.84
N PRO A 72 -22.91 -6.17 26.97
CA PRO A 72 -21.90 -5.20 27.37
C PRO A 72 -20.75 -5.17 26.36
N LEU A 73 -20.25 -3.97 26.11
CA LEU A 73 -19.18 -3.65 25.18
C LEU A 73 -17.87 -4.26 25.71
N VAL A 74 -17.25 -5.15 24.93
CA VAL A 74 -15.98 -5.79 25.31
C VAL A 74 -14.83 -4.80 25.05
N GLU A 75 -13.93 -4.80 26.04
CA GLU A 75 -12.83 -3.89 26.31
C GLU A 75 -11.80 -3.74 25.20
N ALA A 76 -11.23 -2.53 25.14
CA ALA A 76 -10.20 -2.14 24.21
C ALA A 76 -8.86 -2.86 24.48
N SER A 77 -8.26 -3.30 23.38
CA SER A 77 -7.06 -4.10 23.24
C SER A 77 -5.76 -3.46 23.80
N GLN A 78 -5.12 -4.17 24.73
CA GLN A 78 -3.68 -4.56 24.79
C GLN A 78 -2.53 -3.55 24.60
N ASN A 79 -2.72 -2.23 24.59
CA ASN A 79 -1.58 -1.28 24.62
C ASN A 79 -1.03 -0.98 26.04
N SER A 80 -1.39 -1.80 27.04
CA SER A 80 -1.07 -1.55 28.45
C SER A 80 0.36 -1.89 28.89
N GLN A 81 1.10 -2.66 28.10
CA GLN A 81 2.36 -3.25 28.57
C GLN A 81 3.47 -2.23 28.87
N ASN A 82 3.48 -1.07 28.20
CA ASN A 82 4.53 -0.07 28.40
C ASN A 82 4.29 0.81 29.65
N TRP A 83 3.04 1.19 29.94
CA TRP A 83 2.76 2.11 31.04
C TRP A 83 2.84 1.43 32.40
N VAL A 84 2.40 0.16 32.51
CA VAL A 84 2.46 -0.61 33.76
C VAL A 84 3.91 -0.75 34.23
N GLN A 85 4.84 -0.97 33.30
CA GLN A 85 6.27 -1.08 33.60
C GLN A 85 6.86 0.26 34.07
N MET A 86 6.51 1.36 33.39
CA MET A 86 6.96 2.70 33.80
C MET A 86 6.38 3.13 35.15
N GLU A 87 5.12 2.79 35.44
CA GLU A 87 4.48 3.09 36.72
C GLU A 87 5.12 2.30 37.86
N GLN A 88 5.44 1.01 37.64
CA GLN A 88 6.17 0.19 38.60
C GLN A 88 7.55 0.78 38.91
N GLN A 89 8.27 1.28 37.90
CA GLN A 89 9.56 1.95 38.09
C GLN A 89 9.42 3.27 38.86
N LEU A 90 8.42 4.10 38.54
CA LEU A 90 8.15 5.34 39.26
C LEU A 90 7.82 5.07 40.74
N ARG A 91 6.99 4.07 41.03
CA ARG A 91 6.63 3.67 42.40
C ARG A 91 7.83 3.15 43.19
N GLY A 92 8.81 2.50 42.54
CA GLY A 92 10.05 2.06 43.20
C GLY A 92 11.01 3.20 43.59
N VAL A 93 10.89 4.36 42.96
CA VAL A 93 11.73 5.54 43.23
C VAL A 93 11.15 6.41 44.36
N ILE A 94 9.83 6.39 44.55
CA ILE A 94 9.11 7.19 45.56
C ILE A 94 9.21 6.48 46.92
N LYS A 95 10.08 6.98 47.81
CA LYS A 95 10.30 6.41 49.16
C LYS A 95 9.57 7.16 50.29
N SER A 96 9.09 8.37 50.04
CA SER A 96 8.54 9.28 51.07
C SER A 96 7.11 9.72 50.77
N PRO A 97 6.23 9.83 51.79
CA PRO A 97 4.81 10.18 51.61
C PRO A 97 4.57 11.64 51.18
N GLY A 98 5.49 12.57 51.47
CA GLY A 98 5.41 13.97 51.05
C GLY A 98 5.70 14.20 49.56
N ASP A 99 6.37 13.25 48.90
CA ASP A 99 6.70 13.32 47.47
C ASP A 99 5.60 12.71 46.59
N LEU A 100 4.54 12.17 47.19
CA LEU A 100 3.49 11.44 46.49
C LEU A 100 2.73 12.35 45.51
N ASP A 101 2.42 13.57 45.90
CA ASP A 101 1.69 14.53 45.05
C ASP A 101 2.54 15.02 43.88
N ALA A 102 3.81 15.34 44.12
CA ALA A 102 4.76 15.70 43.05
C ALA A 102 5.00 14.52 42.09
N ALA A 103 5.05 13.30 42.61
CA ALA A 103 5.19 12.10 41.81
C ALA A 103 3.93 11.77 40.99
N ASN A 104 2.74 12.02 41.53
CA ASN A 104 1.48 11.91 40.79
C ASN A 104 1.39 12.96 39.67
N GLN A 105 1.87 14.18 39.88
CA GLN A 105 1.99 15.18 38.82
C GLN A 105 2.98 14.74 37.74
N LEU A 106 4.10 14.16 38.14
CA LEU A 106 5.10 13.63 37.22
C LEU A 106 4.58 12.42 36.42
N SER A 107 3.85 11.50 37.06
CA SER A 107 3.23 10.37 36.36
C SER A 107 2.16 10.82 35.36
N GLN A 108 1.36 11.84 35.71
CA GLN A 108 0.39 12.44 34.79
C GLN A 108 1.06 13.15 33.62
N THR A 109 2.13 13.90 33.85
CA THR A 109 2.86 14.58 32.76
C THR A 109 3.55 13.57 31.85
N LEU A 110 4.16 12.53 32.42
CA LEU A 110 4.73 11.42 31.67
C LEU A 110 3.66 10.71 30.83
N TYR A 111 2.49 10.41 31.39
CA TYR A 111 1.37 9.83 30.64
C TYR A 111 0.94 10.71 29.47
N LYS A 112 0.78 12.02 29.70
CA LYS A 112 0.44 12.97 28.62
C LYS A 112 1.50 12.98 27.52
N LEU A 113 2.78 12.94 27.89
CA LEU A 113 3.90 12.91 26.94
C LEU A 113 3.96 11.60 26.16
N GLN A 114 3.77 10.46 26.83
CA GLN A 114 3.68 9.12 26.25
C GLN A 114 2.59 9.07 25.18
N VAL A 115 1.35 9.42 25.54
CA VAL A 115 0.20 9.42 24.63
C VAL A 115 0.44 10.37 23.46
N ARG A 116 1.01 11.55 23.72
CA ARG A 116 1.38 12.50 22.66
C ARG A 116 2.40 11.92 21.71
N ASN A 117 3.43 11.23 22.22
CA ASN A 117 4.47 10.62 21.41
C ASN A 117 3.93 9.46 20.57
N GLU A 118 3.10 8.60 21.15
CA GLU A 118 2.41 7.54 20.41
C GLU A 118 1.55 8.13 19.29
N LEU A 119 0.72 9.14 19.60
CA LEU A 119 -0.11 9.80 18.61
C LEU A 119 0.73 10.45 17.49
N LEU A 120 1.86 11.08 17.84
CA LEU A 120 2.80 11.64 16.86
C LEU A 120 3.45 10.55 16.01
N SER A 121 3.83 9.42 16.60
CA SER A 121 4.39 8.27 15.88
C SER A 121 3.39 7.71 14.87
N TYR A 122 2.14 7.49 15.30
CA TYR A 122 1.06 7.06 14.41
C TYR A 122 0.81 8.06 13.27
N LYS A 123 0.78 9.37 13.58
CA LYS A 123 0.62 10.42 12.56
C LYS A 123 1.78 10.44 11.57
N ASN A 124 3.02 10.39 12.03
CA ASN A 124 4.21 10.39 11.17
C ASN A 124 4.25 9.16 10.26
N ASN A 125 3.94 7.99 10.79
CA ASN A 125 3.87 6.75 9.99
C ASN A 125 2.74 6.84 8.96
N GLY A 126 1.56 7.31 9.35
CA GLY A 126 0.43 7.52 8.42
C GLY A 126 0.75 8.51 7.30
N LEU A 127 1.43 9.62 7.61
CA LEU A 127 1.85 10.61 6.60
C LEU A 127 2.92 10.05 5.65
N ARG A 128 3.86 9.23 6.17
CA ARG A 128 4.85 8.52 5.33
C ARG A 128 4.18 7.56 4.35
N GLU A 129 3.20 6.78 4.79
CA GLU A 129 2.40 5.91 3.93
C GLU A 129 1.63 6.73 2.88
N ALA A 130 0.94 7.80 3.31
CA ALA A 130 0.19 8.67 2.41
C ALA A 130 1.08 9.34 1.35
N LEU A 131 2.34 9.66 1.68
CA LEU A 131 3.31 10.18 0.71
C LEU A 131 3.67 9.13 -0.34
N VAL A 132 3.83 7.87 0.06
CA VAL A 132 4.05 6.74 -0.85
C VAL A 132 2.85 6.57 -1.78
N ASP A 133 1.63 6.58 -1.25
CA ASP A 133 0.39 6.51 -2.06
C ASP A 133 0.31 7.67 -3.06
N LYS A 134 0.62 8.89 -2.63
CA LYS A 134 0.69 10.06 -3.51
C LYS A 134 1.76 9.92 -4.60
N LYS A 135 2.89 9.26 -4.30
CA LYS A 135 3.91 8.93 -5.30
C LYS A 135 3.39 7.90 -6.29
N HIS A 136 2.70 6.85 -5.83
CA HIS A 136 2.04 5.88 -6.70
C HIS A 136 0.99 6.53 -7.60
N HIS A 137 0.20 7.47 -7.07
CA HIS A 137 -0.78 8.25 -7.84
C HIS A 137 -0.17 9.09 -8.97
N LYS A 138 1.09 9.53 -8.80
CA LYS A 138 1.82 10.29 -9.83
C LYS A 138 2.46 9.38 -10.88
N LYS A 139 2.78 8.13 -10.53
CA LYS A 139 3.33 7.16 -11.49
C LYS A 139 2.22 6.79 -12.47
N ARG A 140 2.29 7.33 -13.69
CA ARG A 140 1.51 6.83 -14.81
C ARG A 140 2.20 5.56 -15.32
N GLY A 141 1.50 4.44 -15.34
CA GLY A 141 2.00 3.23 -15.97
C GLY A 141 2.14 3.42 -17.48
N LYS A 142 3.14 2.75 -18.09
CA LYS A 142 3.21 2.58 -19.54
C LYS A 142 1.95 1.83 -19.98
N GLN A 143 1.20 2.41 -20.91
CA GLN A 143 0.05 1.71 -21.48
C GLN A 143 0.57 0.58 -22.36
N LEU A 144 -0.01 -0.61 -22.18
CA LEU A 144 0.27 -1.74 -23.05
C LEU A 144 -0.26 -1.45 -24.46
N GLY A 145 0.59 -1.68 -25.46
CA GLY A 145 0.25 -1.54 -26.88
C GLY A 145 -0.64 -2.69 -27.37
N LEU A 146 -1.85 -2.82 -26.83
CA LEU A 146 -2.84 -3.79 -27.28
C LEU A 146 -3.34 -3.39 -28.68
N VAL A 147 -3.17 -4.28 -29.65
CA VAL A 147 -3.56 -4.07 -31.05
C VAL A 147 -4.84 -4.85 -31.33
N ALA A 148 -5.87 -4.16 -31.84
CA ALA A 148 -7.14 -4.79 -32.20
C ALA A 148 -6.95 -5.73 -33.40
N ASP A 149 -7.84 -6.71 -33.54
CA ASP A 149 -7.84 -7.58 -34.72
C ASP A 149 -8.25 -6.77 -35.97
N GLU A 150 -7.77 -7.18 -37.14
CA GLU A 150 -7.93 -6.44 -38.41
C GLU A 150 -9.41 -6.22 -38.79
N ASP A 151 -10.30 -7.13 -38.39
CA ASP A 151 -11.74 -7.09 -38.68
C ASP A 151 -12.57 -6.31 -37.63
N TYR A 152 -11.93 -5.47 -36.82
CA TYR A 152 -12.60 -4.79 -35.72
C TYR A 152 -13.45 -3.59 -36.19
N ASN A 153 -14.78 -3.74 -36.08
CA ASN A 153 -15.77 -2.73 -36.51
C ASN A 153 -16.17 -1.72 -35.41
N GLY A 154 -15.33 -1.47 -34.39
CA GLY A 154 -15.57 -0.41 -33.39
C GLY A 154 -16.39 -0.79 -32.15
N GLY A 155 -16.62 -2.09 -31.87
CA GLY A 155 -17.37 -2.58 -30.70
C GLY A 155 -16.55 -2.69 -29.40
N ALA A 156 -17.11 -3.24 -28.32
CA ALA A 156 -16.29 -3.54 -27.13
C ALA A 156 -15.28 -4.67 -27.46
N ASN A 157 -13.98 -4.45 -27.21
CA ASN A 157 -12.95 -5.46 -27.47
C ASN A 157 -12.59 -6.23 -26.19
N LEU A 158 -12.69 -7.56 -26.22
CA LEU A 158 -12.33 -8.42 -25.10
C LEU A 158 -10.92 -8.99 -25.31
N TRP A 159 -10.00 -8.64 -24.41
CA TRP A 159 -8.62 -9.11 -24.48
C TRP A 159 -8.45 -10.44 -23.76
N SER A 160 -7.96 -11.45 -24.46
CA SER A 160 -7.55 -12.72 -23.85
C SER A 160 -6.17 -12.60 -23.17
N PRO A 161 -5.85 -13.44 -22.17
CA PRO A 161 -4.52 -13.47 -21.55
C PRO A 161 -3.38 -13.59 -22.57
N ARG A 162 -3.57 -14.40 -23.62
CA ARG A 162 -2.61 -14.56 -24.72
C ARG A 162 -2.30 -13.25 -25.43
N LYS A 163 -3.31 -12.43 -25.75
CA LYS A 163 -3.11 -11.13 -26.41
C LYS A 163 -2.34 -10.14 -25.52
N LEU A 164 -2.51 -10.24 -24.21
CA LEU A 164 -1.76 -9.45 -23.24
C LEU A 164 -0.28 -9.86 -23.24
N GLU A 165 0.01 -11.16 -23.22
CA GLU A 165 1.38 -11.70 -23.33
C GLU A 165 2.07 -11.27 -24.63
N GLU A 166 1.35 -11.34 -25.76
CA GLU A 166 1.88 -10.87 -27.05
C GLU A 166 2.20 -9.37 -27.02
N ALA A 167 1.38 -8.53 -26.37
CA ALA A 167 1.67 -7.11 -26.23
C ALA A 167 2.91 -6.86 -25.38
N HIS A 168 3.09 -7.60 -24.29
CA HIS A 168 4.31 -7.56 -23.49
C HIS A 168 5.55 -7.99 -24.30
N ALA A 169 5.45 -9.07 -25.08
CA ALA A 169 6.54 -9.53 -25.93
C ALA A 169 6.93 -8.47 -26.96
N ARG A 170 5.95 -7.84 -27.62
CA ARG A 170 6.20 -6.74 -28.56
C ARG A 170 6.89 -5.55 -27.90
N ASP A 171 6.44 -5.15 -26.72
CA ASP A 171 7.07 -4.03 -26.00
C ASP A 171 8.50 -4.35 -25.56
N HIS A 172 8.76 -5.58 -25.10
CA HIS A 172 10.11 -6.04 -24.77
C HIS A 172 11.02 -6.04 -26.00
N GLN A 173 10.50 -6.48 -27.16
CA GLN A 173 11.27 -6.53 -28.39
C GLN A 173 11.62 -5.13 -28.90
N LYS A 174 10.70 -4.16 -28.79
CA LYS A 174 10.99 -2.75 -29.06
C LYS A 174 12.10 -2.19 -28.16
N GLU A 175 12.10 -2.55 -26.87
CA GLU A 175 13.15 -2.12 -25.94
C GLU A 175 14.52 -2.67 -26.36
N LEU A 176 14.61 -3.94 -26.76
CA LEU A 176 15.84 -4.53 -27.30
C LEU A 176 16.30 -3.84 -28.61
N ASP A 177 15.37 -3.56 -29.52
CA ASP A 177 15.67 -2.90 -30.78
C ASP A 177 16.19 -1.46 -30.54
N GLU A 178 15.59 -0.73 -29.60
CA GLU A 178 16.04 0.61 -29.19
C GLU A 178 17.45 0.59 -28.60
N GLU A 179 17.75 -0.39 -27.74
CA GLU A 179 19.08 -0.60 -27.17
C GLU A 179 20.12 -0.90 -28.26
N ALA A 180 19.80 -1.81 -29.18
CA ALA A 180 20.67 -2.13 -30.31
C ALA A 180 20.95 -0.91 -31.20
N ILE A 181 19.94 -0.06 -31.44
CA ILE A 181 20.10 1.19 -32.19
C ILE A 181 21.06 2.15 -31.46
N LEU A 182 20.97 2.25 -30.13
CA LEU A 182 21.86 3.11 -29.33
C LEU A 182 23.31 2.60 -29.37
N ILE A 183 23.52 1.29 -29.23
CA ILE A 183 24.84 0.66 -29.31
C ILE A 183 25.45 0.90 -30.68
N ASN A 184 24.73 0.59 -31.76
CA ASN A 184 25.18 0.82 -33.13
C ASN A 184 25.54 2.30 -33.39
N LYS A 185 24.80 3.25 -32.80
CA LYS A 185 25.11 4.69 -32.90
C LYS A 185 26.38 5.05 -32.13
N ALA A 186 26.67 4.40 -31.01
CA ALA A 186 27.89 4.60 -30.23
C ALA A 186 29.10 4.05 -31.00
N GLU A 187 29.02 2.82 -31.49
CA GLU A 187 30.08 2.17 -32.30
C GLU A 187 30.43 3.02 -33.52
N LYS A 188 29.42 3.45 -34.29
CA LYS A 188 29.65 4.35 -35.45
C LYS A 188 30.29 5.68 -35.09
N LYS A 189 30.10 6.18 -33.86
CA LYS A 189 30.78 7.41 -33.39
C LYS A 189 32.25 7.11 -33.04
N GLU A 190 32.52 5.96 -32.45
CA GLU A 190 33.88 5.52 -32.12
C GLU A 190 34.71 5.25 -33.38
N GLU A 191 34.16 4.51 -34.34
CA GLU A 191 34.80 4.29 -35.65
C GLU A 191 35.17 5.60 -36.34
N LYS A 192 34.26 6.59 -36.33
CA LYS A 192 34.53 7.92 -36.89
C LYS A 192 35.64 8.66 -36.13
N ARG A 193 35.75 8.50 -34.81
CA ARG A 193 36.82 9.10 -34.01
C ARG A 193 38.17 8.46 -34.32
N LEU A 194 38.23 7.13 -34.39
CA LEU A 194 39.43 6.38 -34.74
C LEU A 194 39.91 6.75 -36.14
N LYS A 195 39.00 6.80 -37.12
CA LYS A 195 39.33 7.22 -38.48
C LYS A 195 39.88 8.65 -38.53
N ARG A 196 39.26 9.60 -37.83
CA ARG A 196 39.77 10.98 -37.74
C ARG A 196 41.15 11.05 -37.10
N ALA A 197 41.41 10.26 -36.07
CA ALA A 197 42.72 10.20 -35.41
C ALA A 197 43.78 9.62 -36.34
N TYR A 198 43.45 8.57 -37.10
CA TYR A 198 44.32 8.00 -38.11
C TYR A 198 44.63 8.99 -39.24
N ASP A 199 43.60 9.62 -39.82
CA ASP A 199 43.75 10.64 -40.86
C ASP A 199 44.60 11.83 -40.37
N HIS A 200 44.48 12.20 -39.09
CA HIS A 200 45.32 13.23 -38.47
C HIS A 200 46.78 12.79 -38.36
N GLN A 201 47.05 11.56 -37.91
CA GLN A 201 48.41 11.02 -37.85
C GLN A 201 49.07 10.93 -39.22
N GLU A 202 48.31 10.55 -40.25
CA GLU A 202 48.83 10.47 -41.62
C GLU A 202 49.18 11.84 -42.18
N LYS A 203 48.36 12.87 -41.89
CA LYS A 203 48.67 14.27 -42.26
C LYS A 203 49.91 14.80 -41.58
N GLU A 204 50.11 14.48 -40.31
CA GLU A 204 51.32 14.91 -39.58
C GLU A 204 52.58 14.24 -40.14
N LYS A 205 52.53 12.95 -40.50
CA LYS A 205 53.66 12.25 -41.15
C LYS A 205 54.03 12.90 -42.49
N ARG A 206 53.04 13.27 -43.32
CA ARG A 206 53.26 13.93 -44.62
C ARG A 206 53.83 15.37 -44.53
N LYS A 207 53.85 15.99 -43.35
CA LYS A 207 54.46 17.32 -43.15
C LYS A 207 55.91 17.25 -42.67
N VAL A 208 56.37 16.08 -42.23
CA VAL A 208 57.70 15.87 -41.67
C VAL A 208 58.67 15.28 -42.71
N GLU A 209 58.14 14.65 -43.77
CA GLU A 209 58.85 14.36 -45.03
C GLU A 209 58.89 15.60 -45.95
#